data_AF-A0A2R6BCB4-F1
#
_entry.id   AF-A0A2R6BCB4-F1
#
_cell.length_a   1.000
_cell.length_b   1.000
_cell.length_c   1.000
_cell.angle_alpha   90.00
_cell.angle_beta   90.00
_cell.angle_gamma   90.00
#
_symmetry.space_group_name_H-M   'P 1'
#
loop_
_entity.id
_entity.type
_entity.pdbx_description
1 polymer ?
#
loop_
_entity_poly.entity_id
_entity_poly.type
_entity_poly.pdbx_seq_one_letter_code
_entity_poly.pdbx_strand_id
1 'polypeptide(L)'
;MNSTSASSDDPNLSTTQVMSELNPNTSVAHTFTIPQLGINIPVAPHAVEVAELYLNQTGVFYWQCMDPCGLGAAGWGGAMSTDGWMRGTVMVYNP
;
A
#
# COMPACT_ATOMS: atom_id res chain seq x y z
N MET A 1 13.69 10.04 6.18
CA MET A 1 13.45 8.86 7.05
C MET A 1 12.11 8.33 6.60
N ASN A 2 12.07 7.11 6.06
CA ASN A 2 10.81 6.53 5.60
C ASN A 2 10.33 5.60 6.71
N SER A 3 9.11 5.79 7.20
CA SER A 3 8.52 4.96 8.26
C SER A 3 7.07 4.65 7.95
N THR A 4 6.62 3.46 8.36
CA THR A 4 5.25 2.99 8.21
C THR A 4 4.74 2.54 9.58
N SER A 5 3.54 2.95 9.96
CA SER A 5 2.80 2.39 11.09
C SER A 5 1.48 1.80 10.61
N ALA A 6 1.29 0.53 10.94
CA ALA A 6 0.07 -0.22 10.68
C ALA A 6 -0.81 -0.24 11.92
N SER A 7 -2.11 -0.02 11.74
CA SER A 7 -3.13 -0.28 12.76
C SER A 7 -4.09 -1.34 12.23
N SER A 8 -3.79 -2.62 12.45
CA SER A 8 -4.71 -3.71 12.12
C SER A 8 -5.91 -3.71 13.07
N ASP A 9 -7.05 -3.14 12.67
CA ASP A 9 -8.42 -3.52 13.09
C ASP A 9 -9.46 -2.48 12.64
N ASP A 10 -10.70 -2.97 12.41
CA ASP A 10 -11.91 -2.22 12.02
C ASP A 10 -11.90 -0.79 12.60
N PRO A 11 -11.99 0.29 11.80
CA PRO A 11 -11.82 1.67 12.27
C PRO A 11 -12.84 2.09 13.36
N ASN A 12 -13.80 1.23 13.70
CA ASN A 12 -14.80 1.42 14.75
C ASN A 12 -14.64 0.51 15.99
N LEU A 13 -13.60 -0.34 16.10
CA LEU A 13 -13.41 -1.25 17.25
C LEU A 13 -12.13 -0.95 18.07
N SER A 14 -12.27 -0.97 19.39
CA SER A 14 -11.48 -0.22 20.38
C SER A 14 -10.12 -0.83 20.81
N THR A 15 -9.21 -1.27 19.93
CA THR A 15 -7.80 -1.49 20.34
C THR A 15 -6.80 -1.30 19.19
N THR A 16 -6.25 -0.10 19.06
CA THR A 16 -5.12 0.21 18.15
C THR A 16 -3.86 -0.55 18.60
N GLN A 17 -3.29 -1.38 17.73
CA GLN A 17 -1.97 -1.99 17.92
C GLN A 17 -0.95 -1.31 17.02
N VAL A 18 0.17 -0.86 17.59
CA VAL A 18 1.32 -0.35 16.82
C VAL A 18 2.21 -1.53 16.47
N MET A 19 2.30 -1.85 15.18
CA MET A 19 3.16 -2.94 14.68
C MET A 19 4.37 -2.38 13.94
N SER A 20 5.54 -2.99 14.11
CA SER A 20 6.77 -2.66 13.35
C SER A 20 6.91 -3.43 12.04
N GLU A 21 6.17 -4.54 11.89
CA GLU A 21 6.15 -5.37 10.68
C GLU A 21 4.83 -6.13 10.57
N LEU A 22 4.46 -6.50 9.35
CA LEU A 22 3.34 -7.39 9.04
C LEU A 22 3.88 -8.73 8.57
N ASN A 23 3.25 -9.84 8.97
CA ASN A 23 3.57 -11.14 8.39
C ASN A 23 3.21 -11.14 6.89
N PRO A 24 4.18 -11.31 5.99
CA PRO A 24 3.95 -11.16 4.55
C PRO A 24 3.03 -12.23 3.96
N ASN A 25 2.82 -13.36 4.65
CA ASN A 25 2.02 -14.47 4.15
C ASN A 25 0.57 -14.49 4.68
N THR A 26 0.31 -13.79 5.79
CA THR A 26 -0.97 -13.92 6.51
C THR A 26 -1.61 -12.59 6.86
N SER A 27 -0.88 -11.49 6.77
CA SER A 27 -1.29 -10.20 7.35
C SER A 27 -1.22 -9.04 6.35
N VAL A 28 -0.96 -9.31 5.07
CA VAL A 28 -0.97 -8.31 3.99
C VAL A 28 -2.20 -8.58 3.13
N ALA A 29 -3.10 -7.59 3.04
CA ALA A 29 -4.28 -7.64 2.17
C ALA A 29 -4.06 -6.89 0.86
N HIS A 30 -3.32 -5.78 0.92
CA HIS A 30 -2.94 -4.98 -0.24
C HIS A 30 -1.52 -4.45 -0.06
N THR A 31 -0.97 -3.86 -1.11
CA THR A 31 0.23 -3.03 -0.99
C THR A 31 0.03 -1.70 -1.71
N PHE A 32 0.72 -0.68 -1.22
CA PHE A 32 1.04 0.51 -2.01
C PHE A 32 2.51 0.43 -2.41
N THR A 33 2.77 -0.04 -3.63
CA THR A 33 4.13 -0.27 -4.12
C THR A 33 4.44 0.71 -5.26
N ILE A 34 5.56 1.42 -5.16
CA ILE A 34 6.13 2.24 -6.24
C ILE A 34 7.48 1.64 -6.65
N PRO A 35 7.53 0.76 -7.67
CA PRO A 35 8.76 0.08 -8.07
C PRO A 35 9.89 1.04 -8.45
N GLN A 36 9.58 2.16 -9.11
CA GLN A 36 10.59 3.15 -9.52
C GLN A 36 11.30 3.83 -8.35
N LEU A 37 10.71 3.82 -7.16
CA LEU A 37 11.26 4.44 -5.95
C LEU A 37 11.73 3.40 -4.92
N GLY A 38 11.56 2.10 -5.21
CA GLY A 38 11.86 1.03 -4.25
C GLY A 38 10.97 1.08 -3.00
N ILE A 39 9.78 1.68 -3.09
CA ILE A 39 8.85 1.83 -1.97
C ILE A 39 7.83 0.68 -2.01
N ASN A 40 7.67 -0.01 -0.89
CA ASN A 40 6.62 -1.00 -0.68
C ASN A 40 6.01 -0.82 0.71
N ILE A 41 4.74 -0.43 0.77
CA ILE A 41 3.99 -0.28 2.01
C ILE A 41 2.90 -1.37 2.02
N PRO A 42 3.07 -2.44 2.81
CA PRO A 42 2.03 -3.44 2.99
C PRO A 42 0.86 -2.86 3.79
N VAL A 43 -0.35 -3.27 3.45
CA VAL A 43 -1.60 -2.83 4.07
C VAL A 43 -2.29 -4.01 4.71
N ALA A 44 -2.49 -3.96 6.02
CA ALA A 44 -3.20 -5.00 6.74
C ALA A 44 -4.72 -4.97 6.47
N PRO A 45 -5.41 -6.13 6.54
CA PRO A 45 -6.87 -6.15 6.47
C PRO A 45 -7.48 -5.33 7.61
N HIS A 46 -8.53 -4.58 7.28
CA HIS A 46 -9.23 -3.70 8.21
C HIS A 46 -8.36 -2.62 8.86
N ALA A 47 -7.21 -2.28 8.26
CA ALA A 47 -6.28 -1.31 8.83
C ALA A 47 -6.30 0.03 8.10
N VAL A 48 -5.86 1.07 8.81
CA VAL A 48 -5.30 2.27 8.18
C VAL A 48 -3.79 2.23 8.38
N GLU A 49 -3.07 2.31 7.27
CA GLU A 49 -1.62 2.44 7.24
C GLU A 49 -1.25 3.91 7.13
N VAL A 50 -0.38 4.39 8.02
CA VAL A 50 0.20 5.73 7.93
C VAL A 50 1.66 5.58 7.55
N ALA A 51 2.05 6.14 6.40
CA ALA A 51 3.41 6.14 5.93
C ALA A 51 3.93 7.57 5.75
N GLU A 52 5.11 7.83 6.30
CA GLU A 52 5.84 9.06 6.06
C GLU A 52 6.99 8.77 5.09
N LEU A 53 6.99 9.45 3.96
CA LEU A 53 7.94 9.23 2.87
C LEU A 53 8.67 10.54 2.55
N TYR A 54 10.00 10.47 2.49
CA TYR A 54 10.80 11.55 1.93
C TYR A 54 11.15 11.22 0.47
N LEU A 55 10.61 12.01 -0.46
CA LEU A 55 10.85 11.87 -1.89
C LEU A 55 11.79 13.00 -2.36
N ASN A 56 12.99 12.64 -2.80
CA ASN A 56 14.03 13.59 -3.23
C ASN A 56 14.06 13.83 -4.75
N GLN A 57 13.12 13.23 -5.49
CA GLN A 57 13.06 13.27 -6.94
C GLN A 57 11.65 13.66 -7.39
N THR A 58 11.58 14.64 -8.28
CA THR A 58 10.34 15.03 -8.95
C THR A 58 10.03 14.07 -10.10
N GLY A 59 8.76 13.96 -10.46
CA GLY A 59 8.31 13.10 -11.55
C GLY A 59 6.93 12.50 -11.33
N VAL A 60 6.51 11.69 -12.30
CA VAL A 60 5.31 10.85 -12.21
C VAL A 60 5.76 9.41 -12.00
N PHE A 61 5.35 8.82 -10.90
CA PHE A 61 5.69 7.45 -10.51
C PHE A 61 4.43 6.59 -10.51
N TYR A 62 4.53 5.40 -11.07
CA TYR A 62 3.41 4.46 -11.08
C TYR A 62 3.39 3.68 -9.78
N TRP A 63 2.22 3.60 -9.16
CA TRP A 63 1.99 2.73 -8.03
C TRP A 63 1.02 1.62 -8.43
N GLN A 64 1.20 0.44 -7.84
CA GLN A 64 0.31 -0.70 -8.02
C GLN A 64 0.33 -1.57 -6.76
N CYS A 65 -0.82 -2.17 -6.42
CA CYS A 65 -0.88 -3.26 -5.46
C CYS A 65 -0.22 -4.50 -6.06
N MET A 66 0.70 -5.11 -5.31
CA MET A 66 1.49 -6.26 -5.72
C MET A 66 1.09 -7.55 -5.00
N ASP A 67 0.10 -7.49 -4.12
CA ASP A 67 -0.56 -8.67 -3.57
C ASP A 67 -1.64 -9.17 -4.55
N PRO A 68 -1.74 -10.48 -4.86
CA PRO A 68 -2.73 -11.03 -5.78
C PRO A 68 -4.16 -11.07 -5.17
N CYS A 69 -4.69 -9.90 -4.83
CA CYS A 69 -5.94 -9.69 -4.10
C CYS A 69 -7.17 -9.39 -5.00
N GLY A 70 -7.00 -9.48 -6.32
CA GLY A 70 -8.02 -9.24 -7.32
C GLY A 70 -8.85 -10.47 -7.69
N LEU A 71 -9.58 -10.36 -8.79
CA LEU A 71 -10.41 -11.46 -9.32
C LEU A 71 -9.60 -12.42 -10.21
N GLY A 72 -10.15 -13.62 -10.39
CA GLY A 72 -9.58 -14.65 -11.26
C GLY A 72 -8.49 -15.49 -10.60
N ALA A 73 -8.13 -16.60 -11.23
CA ALA A 73 -7.22 -17.59 -10.64
C ALA A 73 -5.83 -17.06 -10.29
N ALA A 74 -5.37 -16.01 -10.98
CA ALA A 74 -4.08 -15.38 -10.70
C ALA A 74 -4.18 -14.20 -9.72
N GLY A 75 -5.39 -13.75 -9.33
CA GLY A 75 -5.59 -12.64 -8.41
C GLY A 75 -5.28 -11.24 -8.98
N TRP A 76 -5.18 -11.09 -10.31
CA TRP A 76 -4.83 -9.83 -10.98
C TRP A 76 -5.96 -9.17 -11.78
N GLY A 77 -7.17 -9.76 -11.77
CA GLY A 77 -8.33 -9.21 -12.46
C GLY A 77 -9.13 -8.20 -11.61
N GLY A 78 -10.14 -7.59 -12.21
CA GLY A 78 -11.03 -6.65 -11.53
C GLY A 78 -10.30 -5.39 -11.11
N ALA A 79 -10.39 -5.02 -9.83
CA ALA A 79 -9.75 -3.81 -9.26
C ALA A 79 -8.24 -3.73 -9.54
N MET A 80 -7.54 -4.86 -9.58
CA MET A 80 -6.10 -4.96 -9.89
C MET A 80 -5.76 -4.54 -11.33
N SER A 81 -6.72 -4.65 -12.25
CA SER A 81 -6.56 -4.30 -13.68
C SER A 81 -7.16 -2.93 -14.05
N THR A 82 -7.75 -2.22 -13.10
CA THR A 82 -8.49 -0.97 -13.34
C THR A 82 -7.72 0.25 -12.82
N ASP A 83 -7.47 1.23 -13.68
CA ASP A 83 -6.86 2.50 -13.29
C ASP A 83 -7.70 3.25 -12.24
N GLY A 84 -7.04 3.78 -11.21
CA GLY A 84 -7.68 4.49 -10.11
C GLY A 84 -8.20 3.59 -8.98
N TRP A 85 -8.05 2.27 -9.11
CA TRP A 85 -8.40 1.31 -8.06
C TRP A 85 -7.13 0.85 -7.35
N MET A 86 -6.56 -0.28 -7.75
CA MET A 86 -5.35 -0.85 -7.14
C MET A 86 -4.08 -0.50 -7.93
N ARG A 87 -4.16 0.55 -8.76
CA ARG A 87 -3.04 1.12 -9.49
C ARG A 87 -3.31 2.58 -9.87
N GLY A 88 -2.25 3.35 -10.03
CA GLY A 88 -2.33 4.74 -10.44
C GLY A 88 -0.98 5.42 -10.47
N THR A 89 -0.96 6.74 -10.26
CA THR A 89 0.26 7.55 -10.29
C THR A 89 0.39 8.46 -9.08
N VAL A 90 1.62 8.62 -8.58
CA VAL A 90 2.03 9.68 -7.66
C VAL A 90 2.79 10.74 -8.45
N MET A 91 2.36 11.99 -8.37
CA MET A 91 3.06 13.11 -8.96
C MET A 91 3.80 13.90 -7.86
N VAL A 92 5.12 13.97 -7.98
CA VAL A 92 5.99 14.80 -7.13
C VAL A 92 6.47 15.96 -7.96
N TYR A 93 6.09 17.18 -7.59
CA TYR A 93 6.53 18.40 -8.26
C TYR A 93 7.33 19.26 -7.30
N ASN A 94 8.21 20.10 -7.86
CA ASN A 94 8.84 21.14 -7.08
C ASN A 94 7.81 22.24 -6.86
N PRO A 95 7.49 22.62 -5.61
CA PRO A 95 6.54 23.69 -5.33
C PRO A 95 7.01 25.04 -5.87
#